data_AF-A0A351UJF4-F1
#
_entry.id   AF-A0A351UJF4-F1
#
_cell.length_a   1.000
_cell.length_b   1.000
_cell.length_c   1.000
_cell.angle_alpha   90.00
_cell.angle_beta   90.00
_cell.angle_gamma   90.00
#
_symmetry.space_group_name_H-M   'P 1'
#
loop_
_entity.id
_entity.type
_entity.pdbx_description
1 polymer ?
#
loop_
_entity_poly.entity_id
_entity_poly.type
_entity_poly.pdbx_seq_one_letter_code
_entity_poly.pdbx_strand_id
1 'polypeptide(L)'
;MKRTAYLILALLTLPAALTAGNLSVGLGYPYVSAKYDGGKLSAEARMVTGGGVQVYAGRGYWNFHRSSKLKGFTGLEAGYIRFDTLSMKGTGYEASLFIGGEYPVADNFYVLMDFAPTLIVLRHDLYTDVRVGGMEYVVNLGFYYRFGKVQGKAAPEPDKKTPEQQAPESKAAAEALPAAPVEVSTAAAPAAAPPQVSTAAAPSPEAVIDELIKQLDSKNWKERRKAAFELGKLKSPRAAEPLIGLLDDKNERVRGVAALALGRLDDPRALLPLMLTLADPSSYVRASVAKSLGQLKDKRALMDLEDAAKDPSEEVRKAAEEAIKKVKAAPQAKPGGKKN
;
A
#
# COMPACT_ATOMS: atom_id res chain seq x y z
N MET A 1 -18.45 21.34 1.66
CA MET A 1 -18.26 22.81 1.70
C MET A 1 -18.15 23.37 3.12
N LYS A 2 -19.21 23.44 3.94
CA LYS A 2 -19.15 24.16 5.25
C LYS A 2 -17.99 23.73 6.18
N ARG A 3 -17.67 22.43 6.29
CA ARG A 3 -16.57 21.94 7.16
C ARG A 3 -15.17 22.38 6.69
N THR A 4 -14.95 22.52 5.38
CA THR A 4 -13.67 22.95 4.80
C THR A 4 -13.35 24.41 5.14
N ALA A 5 -14.38 25.27 5.19
CA ALA A 5 -14.24 26.68 5.55
C ALA A 5 -13.81 26.87 7.03
N TYR A 6 -14.31 26.05 7.95
CA TYR A 6 -13.91 26.10 9.36
C TYR A 6 -12.44 25.72 9.58
N LEU A 7 -11.85 24.84 8.75
CA LEU A 7 -10.43 24.49 8.88
C LEU A 7 -9.51 25.66 8.47
N ILE A 8 -9.87 26.36 7.39
CA ILE A 8 -9.19 27.59 6.94
C ILE A 8 -9.32 28.67 8.03
N LEU A 9 -10.49 28.79 8.66
CA LEU A 9 -10.72 29.76 9.73
C LEU A 9 -10.00 29.41 11.04
N ALA A 10 -9.86 28.12 11.37
CA ALA A 10 -9.11 27.68 12.55
C ALA A 10 -7.59 27.88 12.41
N LEU A 11 -7.04 27.74 11.20
CA LEU A 11 -5.66 28.08 10.88
C LEU A 11 -5.35 29.59 11.03
N LEU A 12 -6.37 30.45 10.92
CA LEU A 12 -6.27 31.90 11.16
C LEU A 12 -6.29 32.28 12.65
N THR A 13 -6.55 31.34 13.56
CA THR A 13 -6.67 31.62 15.02
C THR A 13 -5.52 31.06 15.87
N LEU A 14 -4.38 30.70 15.25
CA LEU A 14 -3.16 30.34 15.98
C LEU A 14 -2.63 31.54 16.80
N PRO A 15 -2.20 31.36 18.06
CA PRO A 15 -1.78 32.46 18.92
C PRO A 15 -0.54 33.18 18.39
N ALA A 16 -0.51 34.51 18.53
CA ALA A 16 0.48 35.43 17.99
C ALA A 16 1.93 35.30 18.56
N ALA A 17 2.24 34.20 19.25
CA ALA A 17 3.56 33.89 19.78
C ALA A 17 4.44 33.07 18.81
N LEU A 18 3.87 32.53 17.73
CA LEU A 18 4.66 32.01 16.61
C LEU A 18 5.17 33.18 15.76
N THR A 19 6.49 33.31 15.62
CA THR A 19 7.09 34.28 14.69
C THR A 19 6.65 33.94 13.27
N ALA A 20 5.74 34.75 12.72
CA ALA A 20 5.01 34.46 11.48
C ALA A 20 5.94 34.03 10.33
N GLY A 21 7.14 34.60 10.25
CA GLY A 21 8.14 34.28 9.23
C GLY A 21 8.62 32.82 9.16
N ASN A 22 8.34 31.98 10.16
CA ASN A 22 8.72 30.56 10.17
C ASN A 22 7.56 29.60 9.90
N LEU A 23 6.32 30.10 9.81
CA LEU A 23 5.15 29.30 9.45
C LEU A 23 5.02 29.22 7.92
N SER A 24 4.67 28.03 7.41
CA SER A 24 4.30 27.79 6.02
C SER A 24 2.97 27.05 5.93
N VAL A 25 2.18 27.34 4.90
CA VAL A 25 1.06 26.49 4.47
C VAL A 25 1.45 25.69 3.24
N GLY A 26 1.15 24.39 3.25
CA GLY A 26 1.45 23.45 2.18
C GLY A 26 0.18 22.97 1.47
N LEU A 27 0.26 22.84 0.15
CA LEU A 27 -0.74 22.21 -0.70
C LEU A 27 -0.07 21.12 -1.54
N GLY A 28 -0.43 19.86 -1.29
CA GLY A 28 -0.08 18.71 -2.11
C GLY A 28 -1.34 17.97 -2.55
N TYR A 29 -1.23 17.06 -3.52
CA TYR A 29 -2.35 16.19 -3.85
C TYR A 29 -2.20 14.87 -3.09
N PRO A 30 -3.10 14.49 -2.14
CA PRO A 30 -4.36 15.13 -1.73
C PRO A 30 -4.33 15.70 -0.29
N TYR A 31 -3.26 16.39 0.12
CA TYR A 31 -3.11 16.97 1.47
C TYR A 31 -3.05 18.50 1.53
N VAL A 32 -3.60 19.06 2.60
CA VAL A 32 -3.30 20.42 3.06
C VAL A 32 -2.45 20.34 4.33
N SER A 33 -1.57 21.31 4.57
CA SER A 33 -0.72 21.28 5.76
C SER A 33 -0.30 22.64 6.30
N ALA A 34 0.12 22.63 7.56
CA ALA A 34 0.77 23.75 8.24
C ALA A 34 2.11 23.28 8.81
N LYS A 35 3.21 23.92 8.38
CA LYS A 35 4.60 23.56 8.72
C LYS A 35 5.30 24.70 9.44
N TYR A 36 6.00 24.39 10.52
CA TYR A 36 6.86 25.33 11.26
C TYR A 36 8.33 24.96 11.12
N ASP A 37 9.14 25.87 10.57
CA ASP A 37 10.59 25.69 10.39
C ASP A 37 11.39 26.26 11.57
N GLY A 38 11.77 25.39 12.52
CA GLY A 38 12.64 25.67 13.65
C GLY A 38 14.14 25.55 13.34
N GLY A 39 14.57 25.63 12.07
CA GLY A 39 15.99 25.55 11.69
C GLY A 39 16.47 24.11 11.57
N LYS A 40 17.05 23.55 12.64
CA LYS A 40 17.56 22.15 12.65
C LYS A 40 16.43 21.13 12.75
N LEU A 41 15.37 21.48 13.46
CA LEU A 41 14.14 20.70 13.55
C LEU A 41 12.99 21.45 12.86
N SER A 42 12.00 20.72 12.36
CA SER A 42 10.73 21.30 11.92
C SER A 42 9.58 20.36 12.25
N ALA A 43 8.37 20.91 12.34
CA ALA A 43 7.15 20.15 12.59
C ALA A 43 6.10 20.50 11.55
N GLU A 44 5.26 19.54 11.15
CA GLU A 44 4.14 19.78 10.24
C GLU A 44 2.92 18.98 10.67
N ALA A 45 1.76 19.63 10.64
CA ALA A 45 0.47 18.96 10.70
C ALA A 45 -0.10 18.86 9.28
N ARG A 46 -0.42 17.65 8.84
CA ARG A 46 -1.05 17.36 7.55
C ARG A 46 -2.48 16.85 7.73
N MET A 47 -3.34 17.22 6.79
CA MET A 47 -4.69 16.68 6.66
C MET A 47 -4.96 16.29 5.21
N VAL A 48 -5.21 14.99 4.98
CA VAL A 48 -5.73 14.47 3.70
C VAL A 48 -7.25 14.40 3.79
N THR A 49 -7.95 14.81 2.74
CA THR A 49 -9.40 14.55 2.60
C THR A 49 -9.77 14.20 1.17
N GLY A 50 -10.36 13.04 0.94
CA GLY A 50 -10.87 12.63 -0.38
C GLY A 50 -11.54 11.27 -0.34
N GLY A 51 -12.53 11.02 -1.20
CA GLY A 51 -13.15 9.68 -1.37
C GLY A 51 -13.80 9.07 -0.11
N GLY A 52 -14.10 9.86 0.93
CA GLY A 52 -14.56 9.35 2.23
C GLY A 52 -13.42 8.98 3.21
N VAL A 53 -12.17 9.07 2.78
CA VAL A 53 -10.97 8.92 3.60
C VAL A 53 -10.51 10.28 4.13
N GLN A 54 -10.13 10.29 5.40
CA GLN A 54 -9.54 11.42 6.11
C GLN A 54 -8.29 10.91 6.84
N VAL A 55 -7.15 11.57 6.63
CA VAL A 55 -5.91 11.26 7.36
C VAL A 55 -5.46 12.51 8.10
N TYR A 56 -5.09 12.36 9.37
CA TYR A 56 -4.57 13.41 10.23
C TYR A 56 -3.17 13.00 10.68
N ALA A 57 -2.13 13.63 10.14
CA ALA A 57 -0.75 13.22 10.36
C ALA A 57 0.11 14.33 10.97
N GLY A 58 1.02 13.94 11.85
CA GLY A 58 2.07 14.78 12.40
C GLY A 58 3.43 14.32 11.86
N ARG A 59 4.23 15.26 11.35
CA ARG A 59 5.59 15.00 10.87
C ARG A 59 6.64 15.75 11.69
N GLY A 60 7.68 15.04 12.10
CA GLY A 60 8.91 15.62 12.67
C GLY A 60 10.06 15.53 11.67
N TYR A 61 10.75 16.65 11.44
CA TYR A 61 11.85 16.77 10.48
C TYR A 61 13.18 17.02 11.20
N TRP A 62 14.22 16.31 10.80
CA TRP A 62 15.63 16.69 10.98
C TRP A 62 16.16 17.25 9.66
N ASN A 63 16.45 18.55 9.64
CA ASN A 63 16.96 19.24 8.46
C ASN A 63 18.49 19.14 8.39
N PHE A 64 19.03 18.86 7.21
CA PHE A 64 20.46 18.77 6.93
C PHE A 64 20.81 19.41 5.57
N HIS A 65 22.09 19.66 5.29
CA HIS A 65 22.54 20.26 4.02
C HIS A 65 21.69 21.46 3.57
N ARG A 66 21.67 22.55 4.37
CA ARG A 66 20.99 23.80 4.03
C ARG A 66 21.89 24.66 3.13
N SER A 67 21.86 24.37 1.83
CA SER A 67 22.44 25.20 0.77
C SER A 67 21.47 26.33 0.38
N SER A 68 21.95 27.34 -0.35
CA SER A 68 21.10 28.39 -0.96
C SER A 68 20.06 27.84 -1.93
N LYS A 69 20.35 26.70 -2.58
CA LYS A 69 19.51 26.09 -3.62
C LYS A 69 18.68 24.89 -3.15
N LEU A 70 19.03 24.25 -2.03
CA LEU A 70 18.38 23.03 -1.56
C LEU A 70 18.58 22.88 -0.05
N LYS A 71 17.53 22.48 0.66
CA LYS A 71 17.57 22.07 2.07
C LYS A 71 17.11 20.61 2.15
N GLY A 72 18.01 19.70 2.52
CA GLY A 72 17.67 18.30 2.74
C GLY A 72 16.97 18.07 4.08
N PHE A 73 16.19 17.00 4.18
CA PHE A 73 15.61 16.54 5.44
C PHE A 73 15.38 15.03 5.47
N THR A 74 15.33 14.49 6.68
CA THR A 74 14.80 13.16 7.01
C THR A 74 13.84 13.29 8.18
N GLY A 75 12.93 12.34 8.39
CA GLY A 75 11.94 12.48 9.44
C GLY A 75 11.02 11.29 9.64
N LEU A 76 10.16 11.46 10.64
CA LEU A 76 9.13 10.50 11.02
C LEU A 76 7.75 11.13 10.86
N GLU A 77 6.83 10.37 10.30
CA GLU A 77 5.41 10.71 10.16
C GLU A 77 4.59 9.68 10.93
N ALA A 78 3.59 10.14 11.66
CA ALA A 78 2.60 9.29 12.31
C ALA A 78 1.21 9.89 12.10
N GLY A 79 0.28 9.08 11.61
CA GLY A 79 -1.05 9.54 11.22
C GLY A 79 -2.18 8.66 11.72
N TYR A 80 -3.33 9.28 11.93
CA TYR A 80 -4.60 8.61 12.20
C TYR A 80 -5.48 8.67 10.96
N ILE A 81 -5.89 7.50 10.49
CA ILE A 81 -6.74 7.31 9.34
C ILE A 81 -8.17 7.08 9.82
N ARG A 82 -9.13 7.76 9.20
CA ARG A 82 -10.56 7.49 9.32
C ARG A 82 -11.14 7.36 7.92
N PHE A 83 -11.80 6.24 7.65
CA PHE A 83 -12.53 6.04 6.40
C PHE A 83 -14.01 5.81 6.70
N ASP A 84 -14.85 6.55 5.99
CA ASP A 84 -16.31 6.50 6.06
C ASP A 84 -16.80 6.62 4.60
N THR A 85 -16.69 5.51 3.88
CA THR A 85 -17.04 5.38 2.46
C THR A 85 -18.36 4.61 2.32
N LEU A 86 -18.97 4.62 1.13
CA LEU A 86 -20.21 3.90 0.88
C LEU A 86 -20.10 2.38 1.10
N SER A 87 -18.87 1.85 1.09
CA SER A 87 -18.57 0.42 1.16
C SER A 87 -17.80 0.01 2.40
N MET A 88 -17.09 0.93 3.06
CA MET A 88 -16.24 0.62 4.21
C MET A 88 -16.28 1.72 5.24
N LYS A 89 -16.34 1.31 6.51
CA LYS A 89 -16.19 2.23 7.63
C LYS A 89 -15.20 1.66 8.64
N GLY A 90 -14.30 2.52 9.10
CA GLY A 90 -13.31 2.13 10.08
C GLY A 90 -12.24 3.19 10.31
N THR A 91 -11.18 2.73 10.95
CA THR A 91 -10.10 3.55 11.49
C THR A 91 -8.77 2.87 11.23
N GLY A 92 -7.68 3.61 11.32
CA GLY A 92 -6.36 3.06 11.11
C GLY A 92 -5.27 4.00 11.56
N TYR A 93 -4.03 3.54 11.42
CA TYR A 93 -2.84 4.30 11.72
C TYR A 93 -1.83 4.12 10.60
N GLU A 94 -1.07 5.16 10.33
CA GLU A 94 0.11 5.12 9.48
C GLU A 94 1.35 5.54 10.27
N ALA A 95 2.49 4.97 9.91
CA ALA A 95 3.80 5.37 10.40
C ALA A 95 4.82 5.30 9.26
N SER A 96 5.55 6.37 9.02
CA SER A 96 6.51 6.46 7.92
C SER A 96 7.87 6.98 8.39
N LEU A 97 8.93 6.44 7.79
CA LEU A 97 10.24 7.07 7.76
C LEU A 97 10.38 7.73 6.39
N PHE A 98 10.75 9.02 6.33
CA PHE A 98 10.82 9.75 5.06
C PHE A 98 12.15 10.48 4.88
N ILE A 99 12.54 10.67 3.61
CA ILE A 99 13.70 11.47 3.21
C ILE A 99 13.33 12.35 2.00
N GLY A 100 13.80 13.60 1.98
CA GLY A 100 13.41 14.54 0.95
C GLY A 100 14.21 15.84 0.94
N GLY A 101 13.70 16.80 0.16
CA GLY A 101 14.30 18.13 0.02
C GLY A 101 13.27 19.23 -0.21
N GLU A 102 13.62 20.43 0.27
CA GLU A 102 12.94 21.69 -0.01
C GLU A 102 13.77 22.50 -1.02
N TYR A 103 13.15 22.87 -2.15
CA TYR A 103 13.73 23.70 -3.20
C TYR A 103 13.07 25.09 -3.22
N PRO A 104 13.76 26.17 -2.82
CA PRO A 104 13.23 27.53 -2.90
C PRO A 104 13.04 27.99 -4.35
N VAL A 105 11.83 28.42 -4.70
CA VAL A 105 11.50 28.96 -6.04
C VAL A 105 11.36 30.48 -6.01
N ALA A 106 10.84 31.04 -4.90
CA ALA A 106 10.74 32.48 -4.67
C ALA A 106 10.98 32.83 -3.20
N ASP A 107 11.07 34.11 -2.86
CA ASP A 107 11.33 34.60 -1.50
C ASP A 107 10.40 33.98 -0.44
N ASN A 108 9.15 33.68 -0.80
CA ASN A 108 8.13 33.13 0.08
C ASN A 108 7.62 31.76 -0.35
N PHE A 109 8.20 31.12 -1.38
CA PHE A 109 7.64 29.90 -1.98
C PHE A 109 8.71 28.84 -2.25
N TYR A 110 8.41 27.60 -1.88
CA TYR A 110 9.27 26.45 -2.12
C TYR A 110 8.45 25.22 -2.53
N VAL A 111 9.08 24.34 -3.30
CA VAL A 111 8.58 22.99 -3.57
C VAL A 111 9.23 22.05 -2.56
N LEU A 112 8.46 21.12 -2.02
CA LEU A 112 8.94 20.03 -1.17
C LEU A 112 8.64 18.71 -1.87
N MET A 113 9.65 17.83 -1.94
CA MET A 113 9.50 16.46 -2.39
C MET A 113 10.10 15.51 -1.36
N ASP A 114 9.38 14.44 -1.01
CA ASP A 114 9.90 13.36 -0.16
C ASP A 114 9.42 11.98 -0.61
N PHE A 115 10.20 10.96 -0.26
CA PHE A 115 9.91 9.55 -0.42
C PHE A 115 9.83 8.89 0.95
N ALA A 116 8.79 8.08 1.16
CA ALA A 116 8.45 7.51 2.45
C ALA A 116 7.94 6.06 2.29
N PRO A 117 8.71 5.02 2.70
CA PRO A 117 8.10 3.76 3.12
C PRO A 117 7.18 4.01 4.33
N THR A 118 5.90 3.71 4.15
CA THR A 118 4.83 3.91 5.12
C THR A 118 4.20 2.57 5.48
N LEU A 119 4.23 2.21 6.76
CA LEU A 119 3.42 1.13 7.30
C LEU A 119 2.01 1.64 7.56
N ILE A 120 1.01 1.07 6.89
CA ILE A 120 -0.40 1.37 7.09
C ILE A 120 -1.08 0.18 7.78
N VAL A 121 -1.87 0.44 8.82
CA VAL A 121 -2.67 -0.57 9.52
C VAL A 121 -4.10 -0.09 9.65
N LEU A 122 -5.03 -0.77 8.96
CA LEU A 122 -6.46 -0.46 8.95
C LEU A 122 -7.26 -1.50 9.76
N ARG A 123 -8.30 -1.02 10.43
CA ARG A 123 -9.28 -1.80 11.19
C ARG A 123 -10.69 -1.42 10.76
N HIS A 124 -11.47 -2.41 10.35
CA HIS A 124 -12.85 -2.21 9.90
C HIS A 124 -13.86 -2.30 11.06
N ASP A 125 -14.86 -1.41 11.11
CA ASP A 125 -15.84 -1.36 12.21
C ASP A 125 -16.76 -2.59 12.24
N LEU A 126 -17.12 -3.14 11.07
CA LEU A 126 -18.03 -4.30 10.96
C LEU A 126 -17.34 -5.67 11.05
N TYR A 127 -16.01 -5.73 11.03
CA TYR A 127 -15.24 -6.98 11.04
C TYR A 127 -14.04 -6.83 12.00
N THR A 128 -14.27 -7.13 13.27
CA THR A 128 -13.35 -6.75 14.36
C THR A 128 -11.95 -7.36 14.31
N ASP A 129 -11.79 -8.49 13.61
CA ASP A 129 -10.53 -9.24 13.50
C ASP A 129 -9.79 -9.05 12.16
N VAL A 130 -10.39 -8.38 11.17
CA VAL A 130 -9.71 -8.11 9.90
C VAL A 130 -8.83 -6.86 10.07
N ARG A 131 -7.55 -7.09 10.34
CA ARG A 131 -6.49 -6.07 10.27
C ARG A 131 -5.82 -6.16 8.90
N VAL A 132 -6.02 -5.17 8.05
CA VAL A 132 -5.27 -5.04 6.80
C VAL A 132 -4.04 -4.20 7.12
N GLY A 133 -2.86 -4.83 7.03
CA GLY A 133 -1.58 -4.18 7.29
C GLY A 133 -0.65 -4.34 6.08
N GLY A 134 -0.04 -3.26 5.63
CA GLY A 134 0.82 -3.25 4.44
C GLY A 134 1.91 -2.18 4.51
N MET A 135 3.00 -2.42 3.78
CA MET A 135 4.04 -1.42 3.54
C MET A 135 3.79 -0.81 2.16
N GLU A 136 3.55 0.50 2.12
CA GLU A 136 3.37 1.26 0.89
C GLU A 136 4.55 2.22 0.67
N TYR A 137 4.83 2.55 -0.59
CA TYR A 137 5.87 3.52 -0.94
C TYR A 137 5.22 4.83 -1.41
N VAL A 138 5.20 5.82 -0.52
CA VAL A 138 4.58 7.12 -0.76
C VAL A 138 5.61 8.09 -1.32
N VAL A 139 5.25 8.79 -2.40
CA VAL A 139 5.98 9.95 -2.91
C VAL A 139 5.12 11.18 -2.66
N ASN A 140 5.59 12.10 -1.82
CA ASN A 140 4.94 13.37 -1.56
C ASN A 140 5.55 14.45 -2.46
N LEU A 141 4.70 15.21 -3.14
CA LEU A 141 5.04 16.48 -3.78
C LEU A 141 4.09 17.55 -3.25
N GLY A 142 4.65 18.67 -2.80
CA GLY A 142 3.86 19.77 -2.24
C GLY A 142 4.45 21.14 -2.55
N PHE A 143 3.54 22.11 -2.70
CA PHE A 143 3.84 23.51 -2.90
C PHE A 143 3.59 24.27 -1.60
N TYR A 144 4.59 24.99 -1.11
CA TYR A 144 4.54 25.61 0.21
C TYR A 144 4.75 27.13 0.11
N TYR A 145 3.87 27.89 0.75
CA TYR A 145 4.00 29.32 0.94
C TYR A 145 4.38 29.62 2.39
N ARG A 146 5.49 30.34 2.60
CA ARG A 146 6.01 30.77 3.91
C ARG A 146 5.59 32.20 4.19
N PHE A 147 5.10 32.48 5.40
CA PHE A 147 4.71 33.84 5.84
C PHE A 147 5.91 34.74 6.21
N GLY A 148 7.05 34.50 5.58
CA GLY A 148 8.31 35.25 5.65
C GLY A 148 9.33 34.67 4.69
N LYS A 149 10.54 35.23 4.67
CA LYS A 149 11.56 34.82 3.70
C LYS A 149 12.05 33.38 3.95
N VAL A 150 11.96 32.56 2.91
CA VAL A 150 12.69 31.29 2.79
C VAL A 150 14.18 31.64 2.70
N GLN A 151 14.95 31.27 3.73
CA GLN A 151 16.40 31.48 3.73
C GLN A 151 17.04 30.67 2.60
N GLY A 152 17.58 31.36 1.59
CA GLY A 152 18.17 30.72 0.41
C GLY A 152 18.70 31.68 -0.67
N LYS A 153 18.07 32.85 -0.88
CA LYS A 153 18.59 33.83 -1.85
C LYS A 153 19.81 34.60 -1.33
N ALA A 154 20.98 34.25 -1.85
CA ALA A 154 22.07 35.21 -2.03
C ALA A 154 21.87 35.99 -3.35
N ALA A 155 22.41 37.20 -3.42
CA ALA A 155 22.45 38.00 -4.64
C ALA A 155 23.32 37.33 -5.73
N PRO A 156 23.13 37.66 -7.03
CA PRO A 156 24.06 37.21 -8.06
C PRO A 156 25.41 37.90 -7.89
N GLU A 157 26.43 37.18 -7.45
CA GLU A 157 27.83 37.62 -7.54
C GLU A 157 28.50 37.06 -8.80
N PRO A 158 29.47 37.80 -9.37
CA PRO A 158 29.88 37.65 -10.76
C PRO A 158 30.93 36.54 -10.99
N ASP A 159 31.09 36.18 -12.25
CA ASP A 159 32.11 35.25 -12.75
C ASP A 159 33.50 35.49 -12.13
N LYS A 160 34.03 34.46 -11.46
CA LYS A 160 35.45 34.36 -11.13
C LYS A 160 35.98 33.00 -11.53
N LYS A 161 37.07 33.04 -12.29
CA LYS A 161 37.68 31.93 -13.02
C LYS A 161 38.28 30.87 -12.08
N THR A 162 38.34 29.63 -12.59
CA THR A 162 39.21 28.55 -12.12
C THR A 162 40.68 29.01 -12.00
N PRO A 163 41.49 28.36 -11.15
CA PRO A 163 42.32 27.30 -11.72
C PRO A 163 42.40 26.01 -10.88
N GLU A 164 42.93 24.98 -11.54
CA GLU A 164 43.12 23.61 -11.08
C GLU A 164 43.93 23.47 -9.78
N GLN A 165 43.65 22.39 -9.03
CA GLN A 165 44.70 21.62 -8.35
C GLN A 165 44.32 20.14 -8.29
N GLN A 166 45.33 19.28 -8.49
CA GLN A 166 45.17 17.87 -8.86
C GLN A 166 44.89 16.95 -7.67
N ALA A 167 44.22 15.82 -7.93
CA ALA A 167 44.21 14.64 -7.06
C ALA A 167 44.38 13.38 -7.93
N PRO A 168 45.16 12.35 -7.49
CA PRO A 168 45.58 11.23 -8.33
C PRO A 168 44.61 10.04 -8.37
N GLU A 169 44.81 9.16 -9.36
CA GLU A 169 44.10 7.89 -9.54
C GLU A 169 44.61 6.77 -8.61
N SER A 170 43.72 5.93 -8.08
CA SER A 170 43.88 4.45 -7.96
C SER A 170 42.52 3.83 -7.58
N LYS A 171 41.95 2.91 -8.37
CA LYS A 171 42.10 1.43 -8.36
C LYS A 171 41.59 0.70 -7.11
N ALA A 172 40.44 0.04 -7.31
CA ALA A 172 40.03 -1.31 -6.86
C ALA A 172 40.41 -1.85 -5.46
N ALA A 173 39.41 -2.38 -4.74
CA ALA A 173 39.26 -3.81 -4.48
C ALA A 173 37.91 -4.12 -3.80
N ALA A 174 37.49 -5.39 -3.85
CA ALA A 174 36.37 -5.93 -3.10
C ALA A 174 36.87 -7.06 -2.18
N GLU A 175 36.41 -7.09 -0.93
CA GLU A 175 36.61 -8.17 0.04
C GLU A 175 35.43 -8.04 1.05
N ALA A 176 34.47 -8.97 1.13
CA ALA A 176 34.56 -10.34 1.64
C ALA A 176 34.93 -10.39 3.14
N LEU A 177 33.97 -10.79 3.99
CA LEU A 177 34.18 -11.06 5.42
C LEU A 177 34.17 -12.59 5.66
N PRO A 178 35.06 -13.10 6.54
CA PRO A 178 35.36 -14.53 6.63
C PRO A 178 34.42 -15.31 7.58
N ALA A 179 34.43 -16.63 7.41
CA ALA A 179 33.89 -17.61 8.37
C ALA A 179 35.03 -18.25 9.20
N ALA A 180 34.73 -18.64 10.44
CA ALA A 180 35.62 -19.46 11.30
C ALA A 180 34.77 -20.29 12.30
N PRO A 181 35.29 -21.42 12.85
CA PRO A 181 34.48 -22.62 13.05
C PRO A 181 34.44 -23.16 14.50
N VAL A 182 33.63 -24.21 14.73
CA VAL A 182 33.80 -25.15 15.88
C VAL A 182 33.53 -26.60 15.44
N GLU A 183 34.37 -27.51 15.93
CA GLU A 183 34.46 -28.95 15.66
C GLU A 183 34.24 -29.76 16.96
N VAL A 184 33.94 -31.07 17.04
CA VAL A 184 33.55 -32.20 16.13
C VAL A 184 33.08 -33.35 17.06
N SER A 185 32.39 -34.40 16.56
CA SER A 185 32.69 -35.84 16.89
C SER A 185 31.50 -36.82 16.78
N THR A 186 31.65 -37.81 15.87
CA THR A 186 31.32 -39.27 15.91
C THR A 186 29.95 -39.79 16.46
N ALA A 187 29.43 -40.99 16.11
CA ALA A 187 29.96 -42.14 15.37
C ALA A 187 28.86 -42.97 14.65
N ALA A 188 29.29 -43.79 13.67
CA ALA A 188 28.80 -45.13 13.26
C ALA A 188 27.30 -45.41 12.94
N ALA A 189 27.07 -45.99 11.75
CA ALA A 189 25.85 -46.73 11.37
C ALA A 189 25.97 -48.24 11.70
N PRO A 190 24.87 -49.01 11.62
CA PRO A 190 24.87 -50.06 10.59
C PRO A 190 23.53 -50.34 9.86
N ALA A 191 23.69 -50.76 8.60
CA ALA A 191 22.89 -51.70 7.78
C ALA A 191 21.36 -51.90 7.95
N ALA A 192 20.65 -51.49 6.89
CA ALA A 192 19.72 -52.29 6.07
C ALA A 192 18.42 -52.93 6.63
N ALA A 193 17.28 -52.45 6.12
CA ALA A 193 16.08 -53.23 5.82
C ALA A 193 15.41 -52.65 4.54
N PRO A 194 14.72 -53.45 3.70
CA PRO A 194 14.11 -52.95 2.46
C PRO A 194 12.90 -52.03 2.75
N PRO A 195 12.60 -51.06 1.87
CA PRO A 195 11.45 -50.17 2.06
C PRO A 195 10.16 -50.96 1.94
N GLN A 196 9.46 -51.16 3.06
CA GLN A 196 8.10 -51.67 3.01
C GLN A 196 7.20 -50.66 2.31
N VAL A 197 6.50 -51.12 1.27
CA VAL A 197 5.47 -50.35 0.59
C VAL A 197 4.28 -50.21 1.55
N SER A 198 4.34 -49.19 2.40
CA SER A 198 3.21 -48.81 3.25
C SER A 198 2.05 -48.43 2.35
N THR A 199 0.96 -49.18 2.46
CA THR A 199 -0.27 -48.95 1.71
C THR A 199 -0.83 -47.59 2.10
N ALA A 200 -0.63 -46.58 1.24
CA ALA A 200 -1.12 -45.24 1.48
C ALA A 200 -2.65 -45.24 1.60
N ALA A 201 -3.14 -45.07 2.84
CA ALA A 201 -4.52 -44.67 3.05
C ALA A 201 -4.78 -43.38 2.26
N ALA A 202 -5.93 -43.28 1.60
CA ALA A 202 -6.26 -42.12 0.80
C ALA A 202 -6.12 -40.84 1.66
N PRO A 203 -5.43 -39.80 1.18
CA PRO A 203 -5.16 -38.61 1.98
C PRO A 203 -6.48 -37.97 2.42
N SER A 204 -6.53 -37.51 3.69
CA SER A 204 -7.73 -36.84 4.20
C SER A 204 -8.03 -35.59 3.36
N PRO A 205 -9.30 -35.15 3.26
CA PRO A 205 -9.65 -33.93 2.52
C PRO A 205 -8.85 -32.70 2.98
N GLU A 206 -8.48 -32.66 4.25
CA GLU A 206 -7.65 -31.61 4.86
C GLU A 206 -6.20 -31.68 4.37
N ALA A 207 -5.59 -32.86 4.33
CA ALA A 207 -4.24 -33.05 3.79
C ALA A 207 -4.16 -32.71 2.29
N VAL A 208 -5.24 -32.97 1.53
CA VAL A 208 -5.35 -32.54 0.12
C VAL A 208 -5.40 -31.01 0.01
N ILE A 209 -6.13 -30.31 0.89
CA ILE A 209 -6.16 -28.84 0.92
C ILE A 209 -4.79 -28.26 1.27
N ASP A 210 -4.11 -28.82 2.26
CA ASP A 210 -2.80 -28.31 2.72
C ASP A 210 -1.70 -28.51 1.67
N GLU A 211 -1.68 -29.65 0.97
CA GLU A 211 -0.78 -29.86 -0.17
C GLU A 211 -1.13 -28.96 -1.38
N LEU A 212 -2.41 -28.70 -1.65
CA LEU A 212 -2.81 -27.73 -2.68
C LEU A 212 -2.42 -26.29 -2.32
N ILE A 213 -2.51 -25.89 -1.05
CA ILE A 213 -2.05 -24.57 -0.58
C ILE A 213 -0.54 -24.44 -0.80
N LYS A 214 0.25 -25.47 -0.45
CA LYS A 214 1.70 -25.51 -0.69
C LYS A 214 2.07 -25.45 -2.18
N GLN A 215 1.25 -26.02 -3.07
CA GLN A 215 1.45 -25.93 -4.52
C GLN A 215 1.22 -24.52 -5.09
N LEU A 216 0.61 -23.61 -4.33
CA LEU A 216 0.52 -22.18 -4.70
C LEU A 216 1.88 -21.48 -4.65
N ASP A 217 2.89 -22.03 -3.97
CA ASP A 217 4.26 -21.48 -3.96
C ASP A 217 5.17 -22.08 -5.05
N SER A 218 4.65 -22.96 -5.92
CA SER A 218 5.46 -23.58 -6.97
C SER A 218 6.07 -22.55 -7.92
N LYS A 219 7.35 -22.75 -8.30
CA LYS A 219 8.02 -21.95 -9.34
C LYS A 219 7.29 -22.02 -10.68
N ASN A 220 6.57 -23.12 -10.95
CA ASN A 220 5.80 -23.32 -12.18
C ASN A 220 4.40 -22.70 -12.09
N TRP A 221 4.15 -21.64 -12.86
CA TRP A 221 2.85 -20.96 -12.88
C TRP A 221 1.68 -21.88 -13.28
N LYS A 222 1.93 -22.96 -14.04
CA LYS A 222 0.88 -23.93 -14.41
C LYS A 222 0.40 -24.73 -13.20
N GLU A 223 1.31 -25.06 -12.28
CA GLU A 223 0.99 -25.76 -11.02
C GLU A 223 0.23 -24.82 -10.08
N ARG A 224 0.72 -23.60 -9.84
CA ARG A 224 0.00 -22.58 -9.05
C ARG A 224 -1.42 -22.36 -9.57
N ARG A 225 -1.59 -22.19 -10.89
CA ARG A 225 -2.90 -22.04 -11.54
C ARG A 225 -3.79 -23.27 -11.31
N LYS A 226 -3.24 -24.49 -11.42
CA LYS A 226 -4.00 -25.73 -11.21
C LYS A 226 -4.44 -25.82 -9.75
N ALA A 227 -3.54 -25.58 -8.80
CA ALA A 227 -3.83 -25.62 -7.37
C ALA A 227 -4.90 -24.58 -6.98
N ALA A 228 -4.78 -23.33 -7.46
CA ALA A 228 -5.79 -22.29 -7.23
C ALA A 228 -7.18 -22.70 -7.77
N PHE A 229 -7.23 -23.30 -8.96
CA PHE A 229 -8.47 -23.78 -9.57
C PHE A 229 -9.14 -24.91 -8.77
N GLU A 230 -8.35 -25.87 -8.26
CA GLU A 230 -8.87 -26.97 -7.44
C GLU A 230 -9.31 -26.49 -6.04
N LEU A 231 -8.56 -25.60 -5.39
CA LEU A 231 -8.98 -24.97 -4.11
C LEU A 231 -10.32 -24.24 -4.26
N GLY A 232 -10.51 -23.51 -5.36
CA GLY A 232 -11.78 -22.86 -5.70
C GLY A 232 -12.95 -23.82 -5.98
N LYS A 233 -12.70 -25.09 -6.30
CA LYS A 233 -13.75 -26.13 -6.35
C LYS A 233 -14.06 -26.71 -4.97
N LEU A 234 -13.02 -26.92 -4.16
CA LEU A 234 -13.14 -27.47 -2.81
C LEU A 234 -13.84 -26.50 -1.84
N LYS A 235 -13.81 -25.19 -2.13
CA LYS A 235 -14.47 -24.13 -1.35
C LYS A 235 -14.11 -24.14 0.14
N SER A 236 -12.86 -24.50 0.46
CA SER A 236 -12.36 -24.45 1.84
C SER A 236 -12.02 -23.01 2.25
N PRO A 237 -12.60 -22.45 3.33
CA PRO A 237 -12.26 -21.11 3.82
C PRO A 237 -10.78 -20.94 4.21
N ARG A 238 -10.05 -22.04 4.45
CA ARG A 238 -8.59 -22.03 4.67
C ARG A 238 -7.82 -21.55 3.43
N ALA A 239 -8.41 -21.66 2.23
CA ALA A 239 -7.81 -21.22 0.99
C ALA A 239 -7.95 -19.71 0.70
N ALA A 240 -8.71 -18.94 1.50
CA ALA A 240 -8.96 -17.53 1.22
C ALA A 240 -7.67 -16.69 1.18
N GLU A 241 -6.87 -16.66 2.26
CA GLU A 241 -5.64 -15.84 2.31
C GLU A 241 -4.61 -16.29 1.26
N PRO A 242 -4.32 -17.59 1.06
CA PRO A 242 -3.39 -18.02 0.00
C PRO A 242 -3.87 -17.67 -1.41
N LEU A 243 -5.18 -17.70 -1.68
CA LEU A 243 -5.74 -17.28 -2.96
C LEU A 243 -5.74 -15.75 -3.14
N ILE A 244 -5.91 -14.98 -2.05
CA ILE A 244 -5.77 -13.52 -2.06
C ILE A 244 -4.32 -13.14 -2.43
N GLY A 245 -3.31 -13.80 -1.85
CA GLY A 245 -1.90 -13.56 -2.20
C GLY A 245 -1.56 -13.83 -3.67
N LEU A 246 -2.29 -14.74 -4.34
CA LEU A 246 -2.14 -15.00 -5.77
C LEU A 246 -2.79 -13.94 -6.68
N LEU A 247 -3.51 -12.96 -6.14
CA LEU A 247 -3.97 -11.81 -6.92
C LEU A 247 -2.82 -10.89 -7.36
N ASP A 248 -1.63 -11.00 -6.74
CA ASP A 248 -0.41 -10.28 -7.15
C ASP A 248 0.57 -11.17 -7.95
N ASP A 249 0.14 -12.34 -8.43
CA ASP A 249 1.01 -13.26 -9.17
C ASP A 249 1.54 -12.64 -10.48
N LYS A 250 2.84 -12.85 -10.76
CA LYS A 250 3.51 -12.38 -11.99
C LYS A 250 2.82 -12.86 -13.28
N ASN A 251 2.05 -13.95 -13.24
CA ASN A 251 1.34 -14.52 -14.37
C ASN A 251 -0.18 -14.22 -14.31
N GLU A 252 -0.68 -13.47 -15.29
CA GLU A 252 -2.10 -13.11 -15.43
C GLU A 252 -3.08 -14.30 -15.38
N ARG A 253 -2.66 -15.49 -15.84
CA ARG A 253 -3.52 -16.69 -15.82
C ARG A 253 -3.64 -17.26 -14.41
N VAL A 254 -2.64 -17.04 -13.55
CA VAL A 254 -2.73 -17.37 -12.13
C VAL A 254 -3.66 -16.37 -11.45
N ARG A 255 -3.43 -15.05 -11.61
CA ARG A 255 -4.26 -13.99 -11.01
C ARG A 255 -5.75 -14.14 -11.35
N GLY A 256 -6.10 -14.30 -12.63
CA GLY A 256 -7.50 -14.46 -13.05
C GLY A 256 -8.15 -15.75 -12.53
N VAL A 257 -7.39 -16.84 -12.40
CA VAL A 257 -7.89 -18.08 -11.79
C VAL A 257 -8.03 -17.98 -10.28
N ALA A 258 -7.11 -17.29 -9.59
CA ALA A 258 -7.22 -16.98 -8.17
C ALA A 258 -8.48 -16.13 -7.89
N ALA A 259 -8.74 -15.09 -8.70
CA ALA A 259 -9.96 -14.30 -8.62
C ALA A 259 -11.23 -15.16 -8.75
N LEU A 260 -11.31 -16.03 -9.78
CA LEU A 260 -12.43 -16.95 -9.97
C LEU A 260 -12.56 -17.99 -8.84
N ALA A 261 -11.45 -18.40 -8.21
CA ALA A 261 -11.46 -19.30 -7.07
C ALA A 261 -12.03 -18.61 -5.82
N LEU A 262 -11.66 -17.36 -5.58
CA LEU A 262 -12.20 -16.52 -4.49
C LEU A 262 -13.70 -16.25 -4.66
N GLY A 263 -14.17 -15.94 -5.87
CA GLY A 263 -15.60 -15.79 -6.15
C GLY A 263 -16.41 -17.07 -5.90
N ARG A 264 -15.84 -18.25 -6.17
CA ARG A 264 -16.47 -19.56 -5.89
C ARG A 264 -16.50 -19.90 -4.42
N LEU A 265 -15.49 -19.45 -3.67
CA LEU A 265 -15.34 -19.67 -2.24
C LEU A 265 -16.43 -18.95 -1.44
N ASP A 266 -16.94 -17.83 -1.94
CA ASP A 266 -17.98 -17.01 -1.31
C ASP A 266 -17.56 -16.45 0.07
N ASP A 267 -16.26 -16.24 0.27
CA ASP A 267 -15.69 -15.70 1.50
C ASP A 267 -15.65 -14.16 1.45
N PRO A 268 -16.25 -13.44 2.42
CA PRO A 268 -16.30 -11.99 2.42
C PRO A 268 -14.93 -11.31 2.52
N ARG A 269 -13.88 -12.01 2.96
CA ARG A 269 -12.49 -11.49 2.98
C ARG A 269 -11.95 -11.22 1.58
N ALA A 270 -12.45 -11.94 0.57
CA ALA A 270 -12.05 -11.77 -0.82
C ALA A 270 -12.52 -10.44 -1.45
N LEU A 271 -13.52 -9.78 -0.87
CA LEU A 271 -14.19 -8.65 -1.52
C LEU A 271 -13.25 -7.49 -1.86
N LEU A 272 -12.48 -7.01 -0.88
CA LEU A 272 -11.63 -5.83 -1.05
C LEU A 272 -10.41 -6.11 -1.95
N PRO A 273 -9.69 -7.25 -1.79
CA PRO A 273 -8.65 -7.62 -2.75
C PRO A 273 -9.18 -7.71 -4.17
N LEU A 274 -10.35 -8.35 -4.39
CA LEU A 274 -10.98 -8.39 -5.71
C LEU A 274 -11.33 -6.99 -6.24
N MET A 275 -11.91 -6.10 -5.43
CA MET A 275 -12.20 -4.72 -5.87
C MET A 275 -10.93 -3.98 -6.32
N LEU A 276 -9.81 -4.11 -5.59
CA LEU A 276 -8.52 -3.53 -6.01
C LEU A 276 -8.00 -4.14 -7.32
N THR A 277 -8.17 -5.45 -7.52
CA THR A 277 -7.75 -6.14 -8.76
C THR A 277 -8.62 -5.78 -9.98
N LEU A 278 -9.69 -4.98 -9.85
CA LEU A 278 -10.36 -4.39 -11.02
C LEU A 278 -9.46 -3.41 -11.80
N ALA A 279 -8.35 -2.94 -11.21
CA ALA A 279 -7.36 -2.11 -11.90
C ALA A 279 -6.25 -2.92 -12.62
N ASP A 280 -6.32 -4.25 -12.67
CA ASP A 280 -5.26 -5.10 -13.27
C ASP A 280 -4.99 -4.74 -14.74
N PRO A 281 -3.71 -4.67 -15.20
CA PRO A 281 -3.40 -4.38 -16.60
C PRO A 281 -4.01 -5.38 -17.60
N SER A 282 -4.20 -6.64 -17.21
CA SER A 282 -4.77 -7.70 -18.06
C SER A 282 -6.30 -7.69 -18.02
N SER A 283 -6.92 -7.51 -19.19
CA SER A 283 -8.39 -7.56 -19.34
C SER A 283 -8.98 -8.91 -18.92
N TYR A 284 -8.25 -10.01 -19.10
CA TYR A 284 -8.64 -11.35 -18.64
C TYR A 284 -8.79 -11.40 -17.12
N VAL A 285 -7.90 -10.73 -16.38
CA VAL A 285 -7.96 -10.66 -14.92
C VAL A 285 -9.12 -9.76 -14.51
N ARG A 286 -9.26 -8.55 -15.07
CA ARG A 286 -10.39 -7.65 -14.77
C ARG A 286 -11.76 -8.30 -15.02
N ALA A 287 -11.92 -9.04 -16.12
CA ALA A 287 -13.16 -9.76 -16.43
C ALA A 287 -13.41 -10.94 -15.46
N SER A 288 -12.35 -11.63 -15.04
CA SER A 288 -12.41 -12.69 -14.03
C SER A 288 -12.82 -12.15 -12.65
N VAL A 289 -12.26 -11.00 -12.26
CA VAL A 289 -12.58 -10.27 -11.03
C VAL A 289 -14.03 -9.79 -11.02
N ALA A 290 -14.48 -9.13 -12.09
CA ALA A 290 -15.87 -8.66 -12.21
C ALA A 290 -16.89 -9.81 -12.07
N LYS A 291 -16.63 -10.96 -12.72
CA LYS A 291 -17.44 -12.19 -12.57
C LYS A 291 -17.49 -12.68 -11.11
N SER A 292 -16.38 -12.55 -10.39
CA SER A 292 -16.22 -13.03 -9.01
C SER A 292 -16.92 -12.12 -7.99
N LEU A 293 -16.82 -10.80 -8.15
CA LEU A 293 -17.62 -9.83 -7.40
C LEU A 293 -19.13 -10.05 -7.61
N GLY A 294 -19.53 -10.39 -8.84
CA GLY A 294 -20.89 -10.81 -9.18
C GLY A 294 -21.34 -12.14 -8.54
N GLN A 295 -20.41 -12.98 -8.07
CA GLN A 295 -20.71 -14.20 -7.29
C GLN A 295 -20.90 -13.88 -5.81
N LEU A 296 -20.03 -13.05 -5.22
CA LEU A 296 -20.15 -12.56 -3.83
C LEU A 296 -21.43 -11.76 -3.59
N LYS A 297 -21.98 -11.12 -4.64
CA LYS A 297 -23.25 -10.35 -4.61
C LYS A 297 -23.27 -9.19 -3.61
N ASP A 298 -22.11 -8.77 -3.11
CA ASP A 298 -22.01 -7.70 -2.13
C ASP A 298 -22.23 -6.33 -2.80
N LYS A 299 -23.19 -5.56 -2.29
CA LYS A 299 -23.56 -4.25 -2.84
C LYS A 299 -22.45 -3.21 -2.71
N ARG A 300 -21.47 -3.47 -1.85
CA ARG A 300 -20.24 -2.69 -1.71
C ARG A 300 -19.38 -2.62 -2.97
N ALA A 301 -19.50 -3.59 -3.89
CA ALA A 301 -18.78 -3.59 -5.17
C ALA A 301 -19.52 -2.86 -6.30
N LEU A 302 -20.70 -2.26 -6.06
CA LEU A 302 -21.52 -1.71 -7.15
C LEU A 302 -20.85 -0.57 -7.92
N MET A 303 -20.15 0.34 -7.24
CA MET A 303 -19.51 1.48 -7.91
C MET A 303 -18.36 1.04 -8.81
N ASP A 304 -17.46 0.21 -8.29
CA ASP A 304 -16.31 -0.31 -9.03
C ASP A 304 -16.73 -1.18 -10.22
N LEU A 305 -17.85 -1.92 -10.08
CA LEU A 305 -18.47 -2.63 -11.19
C LEU A 305 -19.13 -1.68 -12.21
N GLU A 306 -19.74 -0.57 -11.78
CA GLU A 306 -20.30 0.46 -12.69
C GLU A 306 -19.21 1.23 -13.45
N ASP A 307 -17.99 1.33 -12.90
CA ASP A 307 -16.82 1.81 -13.62
C ASP A 307 -16.19 0.73 -14.53
N ALA A 308 -16.11 -0.53 -14.09
CA ALA A 308 -15.69 -1.65 -14.94
C ALA A 308 -16.66 -1.90 -16.13
N ALA A 309 -17.93 -1.51 -16.03
CA ALA A 309 -18.88 -1.50 -17.14
C ALA A 309 -18.51 -0.50 -18.26
N LYS A 310 -17.56 0.40 -18.02
CA LYS A 310 -17.02 1.38 -18.98
C LYS A 310 -15.63 0.98 -19.52
N ASP A 311 -15.11 -0.18 -19.13
CA ASP A 311 -13.77 -0.66 -19.52
C ASP A 311 -13.59 -0.72 -21.05
N PRO A 312 -12.41 -0.43 -21.61
CA PRO A 312 -12.15 -0.57 -23.05
C PRO A 312 -12.38 -2.00 -23.58
N SER A 313 -12.17 -3.04 -22.77
CA SER A 313 -12.43 -4.44 -23.13
C SER A 313 -13.91 -4.80 -23.05
N GLU A 314 -14.46 -5.29 -24.16
CA GLU A 314 -15.85 -5.77 -24.23
C GLU A 314 -16.14 -6.92 -23.25
N GLU A 315 -15.16 -7.81 -23.03
CA GLU A 315 -15.30 -8.92 -22.08
C GLU A 315 -15.47 -8.43 -20.63
N VAL A 316 -14.77 -7.34 -20.28
CA VAL A 316 -14.84 -6.73 -18.95
C VAL A 316 -16.20 -6.03 -18.78
N ARG A 317 -16.64 -5.26 -19.78
CA ARG A 317 -17.98 -4.62 -19.76
C ARG A 317 -19.10 -5.63 -19.58
N LYS A 318 -19.12 -6.70 -20.38
CA LYS A 318 -20.11 -7.79 -20.27
C LYS A 318 -20.08 -8.46 -18.90
N ALA A 319 -18.88 -8.76 -18.38
CA ALA A 319 -18.72 -9.35 -17.05
C ALA A 319 -19.23 -8.43 -15.94
N ALA A 320 -18.95 -7.12 -16.02
CA ALA A 320 -19.39 -6.12 -15.08
C ALA A 320 -20.92 -5.92 -15.12
N GLU A 321 -21.53 -5.80 -16.30
CA GLU A 321 -22.99 -5.71 -16.45
C GLU A 321 -23.73 -6.91 -15.85
N GLU A 322 -23.23 -8.14 -16.08
CA GLU A 322 -23.77 -9.33 -15.44
C GLU A 322 -23.62 -9.31 -13.92
N ALA A 323 -22.47 -8.85 -13.41
CA ALA A 323 -22.20 -8.73 -11.99
C ALA A 323 -23.13 -7.70 -11.33
N ILE A 324 -23.31 -6.52 -11.94
CA ILE A 324 -24.25 -5.49 -11.50
C ILE A 324 -25.67 -6.06 -11.40
N LYS A 325 -26.14 -6.82 -12.40
CA LYS A 325 -27.46 -7.48 -12.36
C LYS A 325 -27.57 -8.42 -11.16
N LYS A 326 -26.56 -9.28 -10.92
CA LYS A 326 -26.53 -10.23 -9.79
C LYS A 326 -26.50 -9.53 -8.43
N VAL A 327 -25.70 -8.47 -8.28
CA VAL A 327 -25.54 -7.69 -7.04
C VAL A 327 -26.79 -6.84 -6.75
N LYS A 328 -27.42 -6.23 -7.77
CA LYS A 328 -28.67 -5.46 -7.59
C LYS A 328 -29.84 -6.37 -7.21
N ALA A 329 -29.94 -7.56 -7.83
CA ALA A 329 -30.96 -8.57 -7.53
C ALA A 329 -30.80 -9.26 -6.17
N ALA A 330 -29.62 -9.18 -5.53
CA ALA A 330 -29.42 -9.77 -4.21
C ALA A 330 -30.24 -9.04 -3.13
N PRO A 331 -30.92 -9.77 -2.22
CA PRO A 331 -31.53 -9.13 -1.05
C PRO A 331 -30.45 -8.43 -0.22
N GLN A 332 -30.79 -7.31 0.42
CA GLN A 332 -29.86 -6.65 1.34
C GLN A 332 -29.53 -7.63 2.48
N ALA A 333 -28.26 -8.02 2.60
CA ALA A 333 -27.79 -8.77 3.76
C ALA A 333 -27.98 -7.89 5.00
N LYS A 334 -28.87 -8.29 5.91
CA LYS A 334 -29.04 -7.59 7.19
C LYS A 334 -27.71 -7.65 7.95
N PRO A 335 -27.14 -6.51 8.40
CA PRO A 335 -25.96 -6.54 9.25
C PRO A 335 -26.33 -7.21 10.58
N GLY A 336 -25.56 -8.24 10.99
CA GLY A 336 -25.65 -8.83 12.33
C GLY A 336 -26.42 -10.16 12.46
N GLY A 337 -26.79 -10.83 11.37
CA GLY A 337 -27.32 -12.20 11.44
C GLY A 337 -26.26 -13.25 11.79
N LYS A 338 -25.96 -13.47 13.08
CA LYS A 338 -25.27 -14.69 13.50
C LYS A 338 -26.09 -15.89 13.02
N LYS A 339 -25.46 -16.82 12.28
CA LYS A 339 -26.02 -18.16 12.12
C LYS A 339 -25.80 -18.87 13.46
N ASN A 340 -26.90 -19.11 14.17
CA ASN A 340 -26.94 -20.05 15.30
C ASN A 340 -26.71 -21.48 14.80
#